data_AF-A0A673VDW6-F1
#
_entry.id   AF-A0A673VDW6-F1
#
_cell.length_a   1.000
_cell.length_b   1.000
_cell.length_c   1.000
_cell.angle_alpha   90.00
_cell.angle_beta   90.00
_cell.angle_gamma   90.00
#
_symmetry.space_group_name_H-M   'P 1'
#
loop_
_entity.id
_entity.type
_entity.pdbx_description
1 polymer ?
#
loop_
_entity_poly.entity_id
_entity_poly.type
_entity_poly.pdbx_seq_one_letter_code
_entity_poly.pdbx_strand_id
1 'polypeptide(L)'
;MHAHVSRSCLAPAPRTPGFKASRAGRELPPPPTVRAHSASPPPPQELMEAVHLHLVKEYIVRLSKRSLVLKTSEQQQQLAGHIQASADLIQRFCTQNGSPAAWLHHALPKLAEIIRLQDPSAIKIEVATYATWYPDFSKGHLSAILAIKGNLSSSEVKSIRSILDVSTGTHEPFKSLFSLIKVG
;
A
#
# COMPACT_ATOMS: atom_id res chain seq x y z
N MET A 1 -83.77 51.50 -1.64
CA MET A 1 -83.29 52.89 -1.84
C MET A 1 -83.05 53.51 -0.47
N HIS A 2 -81.82 53.99 -0.23
CA HIS A 2 -81.31 54.85 0.85
C HIS A 2 -81.87 54.70 2.28
N ALA A 3 -80.99 54.44 3.26
CA ALA A 3 -80.66 55.47 4.27
C ALA A 3 -79.47 55.09 5.18
N HIS A 4 -78.57 56.05 5.26
CA HIS A 4 -77.84 56.54 6.43
C HIS A 4 -76.84 55.67 7.20
N VAL A 5 -75.59 56.08 7.01
CA VAL A 5 -74.45 56.05 7.93
C VAL A 5 -74.81 56.65 9.29
N SER A 6 -74.42 55.98 10.37
CA SER A 6 -74.16 56.58 11.68
C SER A 6 -72.70 56.39 12.06
N ARG A 7 -72.00 57.50 12.27
CA ARG A 7 -70.67 57.57 12.87
C ARG A 7 -70.81 57.47 14.39
N SER A 8 -69.89 56.76 15.04
CA SER A 8 -69.46 57.13 16.40
C SER A 8 -68.03 56.70 16.69
N CYS A 9 -67.20 57.73 16.79
CA CYS A 9 -66.07 57.96 17.71
C CYS A 9 -65.19 56.77 18.13
N LEU A 10 -63.99 56.72 17.53
CA LEU A 10 -62.85 55.93 17.98
C LEU A 10 -62.09 56.72 19.06
N ALA A 11 -62.02 56.19 20.29
CA ALA A 11 -61.14 56.70 21.34
C ALA A 11 -59.76 56.00 21.27
N PRO A 12 -58.64 56.71 21.51
CA PRO A 12 -57.30 56.15 21.39
C PRO A 12 -56.89 55.28 22.60
N ALA A 13 -56.20 54.18 22.30
CA ALA A 13 -55.70 53.20 23.27
C ALA A 13 -54.52 53.72 24.12
N PRO A 14 -54.38 53.26 25.39
CA PRO A 14 -53.32 53.70 26.29
C PRO A 14 -51.95 53.09 25.94
N ARG A 15 -50.90 53.90 26.10
CA ARG A 15 -49.49 53.52 25.89
C ARG A 15 -49.00 52.62 27.03
N THR A 16 -48.40 51.49 26.68
CA THR A 16 -47.77 50.56 27.64
C THR A 16 -46.35 51.04 28.04
N PRO A 17 -45.92 50.85 29.30
CA PRO A 17 -44.56 51.19 29.72
C PRO A 17 -43.53 50.18 29.21
N GLY A 18 -42.40 50.71 28.71
CA GLY A 18 -41.30 49.92 28.14
C GLY A 18 -40.55 49.08 29.18
N PHE A 19 -40.47 47.77 28.90
CA PHE A 19 -39.55 46.86 29.56
C PHE A 19 -38.16 46.99 28.92
N LYS A 20 -37.18 47.52 29.64
CA LYS A 20 -35.77 47.49 29.20
C LYS A 20 -35.20 46.10 29.43
N ALA A 21 -35.11 45.29 28.37
CA ALA A 21 -34.38 44.03 28.38
C ALA A 21 -32.87 44.31 28.37
N SER A 22 -32.21 44.15 29.52
CA SER A 22 -30.75 44.15 29.63
C SER A 22 -30.20 42.85 29.02
N ARG A 23 -29.78 42.91 27.76
CA ARG A 23 -29.15 41.79 27.06
C ARG A 23 -27.64 41.85 27.32
N ALA A 24 -27.21 41.30 28.45
CA ALA A 24 -25.80 40.99 28.68
C ALA A 24 -25.38 39.92 27.65
N GLY A 25 -24.66 40.34 26.61
CA GLY A 25 -24.10 39.44 25.61
C GLY A 25 -23.08 38.52 26.26
N ARG A 26 -23.40 37.23 26.39
CA ARG A 26 -22.38 36.19 26.47
C ARG A 26 -22.04 35.79 25.05
N GLU A 27 -20.95 36.32 24.50
CA GLU A 27 -20.30 35.70 23.36
C GLU A 27 -19.91 34.27 23.74
N LEU A 28 -20.38 33.28 22.97
CA LEU A 28 -19.78 31.95 23.02
C LEU A 28 -18.34 32.08 22.52
N PRO A 29 -17.35 31.46 23.20
CA PRO A 29 -16.00 31.41 22.66
C PRO A 29 -16.04 30.75 21.26
N PRO A 30 -15.25 31.23 20.30
CA PRO A 30 -15.15 30.58 19.00
C PRO A 30 -14.74 29.11 19.22
N PRO A 31 -15.30 28.17 18.43
CA PRO A 31 -14.85 26.78 18.51
C PRO A 31 -13.33 26.75 18.32
N PRO A 32 -12.60 25.89 19.07
CA PRO A 32 -11.17 25.79 18.89
C PRO A 32 -10.92 25.45 17.42
N THR A 33 -10.22 26.35 16.73
CA THR A 33 -9.74 26.08 15.38
C THR A 33 -8.81 24.89 15.51
N VAL A 34 -9.32 23.69 15.22
CA VAL A 34 -8.47 22.53 14.98
C VAL A 34 -7.62 22.96 13.81
N ARG A 35 -6.37 23.36 14.07
CA ARG A 35 -5.34 23.47 13.06
C ARG A 35 -5.30 22.09 12.41
N ALA A 36 -5.96 21.95 11.27
CA ALA A 36 -5.64 20.89 10.34
C ALA A 36 -4.13 21.02 10.17
N HIS A 37 -3.38 20.05 10.70
CA HIS A 37 -1.97 19.97 10.42
C HIS A 37 -1.93 19.67 8.93
N SER A 38 -1.82 20.73 8.13
CA SER A 38 -1.60 20.61 6.69
C SER A 38 -0.22 20.00 6.57
N ALA A 39 -0.16 18.67 6.55
CA ALA A 39 1.07 17.97 6.24
C ALA A 39 1.53 18.53 4.88
N SER A 40 2.71 19.16 4.88
CA SER A 40 3.34 19.55 3.62
C SER A 40 3.49 18.31 2.75
N PRO A 41 3.32 18.41 1.42
CA PRO A 41 3.52 17.27 0.54
C PRO A 41 4.91 16.66 0.79
N PRO A 42 5.04 15.32 0.74
CA PRO A 42 6.32 14.67 0.97
C PRO A 42 7.36 15.21 -0.04
N PRO A 43 8.64 15.29 0.36
CA PRO A 43 9.73 15.56 -0.56
C PRO A 43 9.63 14.68 -1.81
N PRO A 44 9.98 15.18 -3.01
CA PRO A 44 9.87 14.43 -4.25
C PRO A 44 10.52 13.02 -4.20
N GLN A 45 11.62 12.87 -3.46
CA GLN A 45 12.33 11.61 -3.28
C GLN A 45 11.55 10.59 -2.45
N GLU A 46 10.87 11.04 -1.38
CA GLU A 46 10.03 10.17 -0.54
C GLU A 46 8.80 9.69 -1.31
N LEU A 47 8.18 10.60 -2.08
CA LEU A 47 7.10 10.23 -2.99
C LEU A 47 7.58 9.19 -4.02
N MET A 48 8.77 9.38 -4.59
CA MET A 48 9.32 8.45 -5.56
C MET A 48 9.74 7.11 -4.95
N GLU A 49 10.21 7.06 -3.69
CA GLU A 49 10.38 5.81 -2.95
C GLU A 49 9.04 5.08 -2.79
N ALA A 50 7.96 5.77 -2.42
CA ALA A 50 6.65 5.17 -2.29
C ALA A 50 6.12 4.61 -3.62
N VAL A 51 6.34 5.32 -4.74
CA VAL A 51 6.01 4.84 -6.09
C VAL A 51 6.83 3.60 -6.44
N HIS A 52 8.15 3.62 -6.19
CA HIS A 52 9.03 2.48 -6.47
C HIS A 52 8.58 1.24 -5.68
N LEU A 53 8.32 1.40 -4.39
CA LEU A 53 7.78 0.34 -3.53
C LEU A 53 6.45 -0.18 -4.05
N HIS A 54 5.53 0.70 -4.45
CA HIS A 54 4.23 0.30 -4.98
C HIS A 54 4.35 -0.53 -6.26
N LEU A 55 5.21 -0.10 -7.21
CA LEU A 55 5.42 -0.81 -8.47
C LEU A 55 5.96 -2.22 -8.24
N VAL A 56 6.98 -2.37 -7.40
CA VAL A 56 7.59 -3.67 -7.08
C VAL A 56 6.59 -4.55 -6.33
N LYS A 57 5.92 -4.02 -5.31
CA LYS A 57 4.92 -4.74 -4.53
C LYS A 57 3.79 -5.26 -5.42
N GLU A 58 3.18 -4.41 -6.25
CA GLU A 58 2.08 -4.84 -7.12
C GLU A 58 2.53 -5.84 -8.19
N TYR A 59 3.79 -5.76 -8.63
CA TYR A 59 4.36 -6.78 -9.50
C TYR A 59 4.40 -8.15 -8.79
N ILE A 60 4.91 -8.20 -7.57
CA ILE A 60 4.98 -9.44 -6.77
C ILE A 60 3.58 -9.96 -6.45
N VAL A 61 2.63 -9.08 -6.11
CA VAL A 61 1.21 -9.45 -5.91
C VAL A 61 0.64 -10.11 -7.15
N ARG A 62 0.90 -9.58 -8.36
CA ARG A 62 0.44 -10.19 -9.62
C ARG A 62 1.11 -11.53 -9.89
N LEU A 63 2.42 -11.65 -9.65
CA LEU A 63 3.13 -12.93 -9.78
C LEU A 63 2.56 -13.99 -8.83
N SER A 64 2.22 -13.60 -7.60
CA SER A 64 1.75 -14.51 -6.56
C SER A 64 0.31 -14.99 -6.73
N LYS A 65 -0.41 -14.53 -7.77
CA LYS A 65 -1.77 -15.00 -8.06
C LYS A 65 -1.73 -16.41 -8.64
N ARG A 66 -2.60 -17.28 -8.14
CA ARG A 66 -2.66 -18.73 -8.46
C ARG A 66 -3.03 -19.08 -9.91
N SER A 67 -3.12 -18.11 -10.82
CA SER A 67 -3.53 -18.33 -12.22
C SER A 67 -2.39 -18.72 -13.14
N LEU A 68 -1.14 -18.59 -12.71
CA LEU A 68 0.04 -18.82 -13.55
C LEU A 68 0.76 -20.08 -13.07
N VAL A 69 0.76 -21.13 -13.89
CA VAL A 69 1.52 -22.37 -13.66
C VAL A 69 2.20 -22.76 -14.96
N LEU A 70 3.53 -22.83 -14.95
CA LEU A 70 4.37 -23.05 -16.13
C LEU A 70 4.97 -24.45 -16.07
N LYS A 71 4.56 -25.35 -16.96
CA LYS A 71 4.96 -26.77 -16.87
C LYS A 71 6.33 -27.06 -17.46
N THR A 72 6.84 -26.17 -18.32
CA THR A 72 8.12 -26.41 -19.01
C THR A 72 9.19 -25.42 -18.58
N SER A 73 10.45 -25.86 -18.66
CA SER A 73 11.61 -25.02 -18.32
C SER A 73 11.72 -23.81 -19.26
N GLU A 74 11.31 -23.96 -20.52
CA GLU A 74 11.35 -22.87 -21.52
C GLU A 74 10.37 -21.76 -21.15
N GLN A 75 9.13 -22.10 -20.76
CA GLN A 75 8.15 -21.13 -20.30
C GLN A 75 8.64 -20.40 -19.04
N GLN A 76 9.25 -21.13 -18.11
CA GLN A 76 9.82 -20.56 -16.89
C GLN A 76 10.98 -19.60 -17.21
N GLN A 77 11.86 -19.97 -18.14
CA GLN A 77 12.96 -19.12 -18.61
C GLN A 77 12.43 -17.85 -19.32
N GLN A 78 11.39 -17.98 -20.14
CA GLN A 78 10.73 -16.84 -20.79
C GLN A 78 10.13 -15.88 -19.75
N LEU A 79 9.36 -16.40 -18.79
CA LEU A 79 8.80 -15.58 -17.71
C LEU A 79 9.91 -14.90 -16.91
N ALA A 80 10.97 -15.61 -16.54
CA ALA A 80 12.10 -15.04 -15.83
C ALA A 80 12.73 -13.88 -16.61
N GLY A 81 12.94 -14.04 -17.93
CA GLY A 81 13.42 -12.96 -18.80
C GLY A 81 12.49 -11.75 -18.82
N HIS A 82 11.17 -11.97 -18.87
CA HIS A 82 10.19 -10.87 -18.79
C HIS A 82 10.22 -10.15 -17.44
N ILE A 83 10.39 -10.89 -16.34
CA ILE A 83 10.52 -10.31 -14.99
C ILE A 83 11.80 -9.48 -14.91
N GLN A 84 12.93 -9.98 -15.40
CA GLN A 84 14.20 -9.26 -15.43
C GLN A 84 14.09 -7.95 -16.24
N ALA A 85 13.56 -8.01 -17.46
CA ALA A 85 13.38 -6.82 -18.29
C ALA A 85 12.44 -5.78 -17.63
N SER A 86 11.38 -6.25 -16.96
CA SER A 86 10.45 -5.39 -16.21
C SER A 86 11.13 -4.75 -15.00
N ALA A 87 11.94 -5.52 -14.27
CA ALA A 87 12.70 -5.05 -13.11
C ALA A 87 13.67 -3.93 -13.52
N ASP A 88 14.41 -4.12 -14.62
CA ASP A 88 15.33 -3.11 -15.15
C ASP A 88 14.61 -1.83 -15.58
N LEU A 89 13.41 -1.94 -16.16
CA LEU A 89 12.59 -0.78 -16.52
C LEU A 89 12.11 -0.03 -15.29
N ILE A 90 11.55 -0.73 -14.29
CA ILE A 90 11.09 -0.13 -13.04
C ILE A 90 12.25 0.56 -12.31
N GLN A 91 13.37 -0.16 -12.14
CA GLN A 91 14.55 0.37 -11.47
C GLN A 91 15.07 1.64 -12.16
N ARG A 92 15.26 1.60 -13.49
CA ARG A 92 15.76 2.77 -14.23
C ARG A 92 14.79 3.95 -14.13
N PHE A 93 13.50 3.71 -14.33
CA PHE A 93 12.47 4.75 -14.22
C PHE A 93 12.50 5.40 -12.84
N CYS A 94 12.44 4.61 -11.77
CA CYS A 94 12.42 5.14 -10.40
C CYS A 94 13.72 5.84 -10.03
N THR A 95 14.88 5.29 -10.40
CA THR A 95 16.19 5.89 -10.10
C THR A 95 16.39 7.22 -10.84
N GLN A 96 16.03 7.28 -12.12
CA GLN A 96 16.10 8.51 -12.92
C GLN A 96 15.20 9.63 -12.37
N ASN A 97 14.10 9.26 -11.71
CA ASN A 97 13.19 10.20 -11.06
C ASN A 97 13.51 10.43 -9.57
N GLY A 98 14.68 9.99 -9.09
CA GLY A 98 15.18 10.33 -7.75
C GLY A 98 14.76 9.38 -6.62
N SER A 99 14.31 8.16 -6.92
CA SER A 99 14.05 7.16 -5.88
C SER A 99 15.34 6.76 -5.15
N PRO A 100 15.40 6.86 -3.81
CA PRO A 100 16.53 6.35 -3.02
C PRO A 100 16.44 4.83 -2.74
N ALA A 101 15.40 4.15 -3.22
CA ALA A 101 15.05 2.79 -2.79
C ALA A 101 15.89 1.67 -3.44
N ALA A 102 17.22 1.76 -3.33
CA ALA A 102 18.15 0.76 -3.88
C ALA A 102 17.93 -0.66 -3.31
N TRP A 103 17.36 -0.76 -2.11
CA TRP A 103 17.00 -2.02 -1.45
C TRP A 103 15.93 -2.83 -2.23
N LEU A 104 15.19 -2.20 -3.16
CA LEU A 104 14.20 -2.87 -4.02
C LEU A 104 14.79 -3.48 -5.28
N HIS A 105 16.03 -3.14 -5.66
CA HIS A 105 16.62 -3.52 -6.95
C HIS A 105 16.71 -5.04 -7.14
N HIS A 106 16.92 -5.79 -6.06
CA HIS A 106 17.04 -7.25 -6.11
C HIS A 106 15.70 -7.98 -5.98
N ALA A 107 14.60 -7.29 -5.68
CA ALA A 107 13.33 -7.92 -5.31
C ALA A 107 12.77 -8.78 -6.45
N LEU A 108 12.69 -8.25 -7.66
CA LEU A 108 12.17 -8.95 -8.83
C LEU A 108 13.22 -9.84 -9.53
N PRO A 109 14.48 -9.40 -9.74
CA PRO A 109 15.48 -10.24 -10.40
C PRO A 109 15.76 -11.56 -9.66
N LYS A 110 15.79 -11.54 -8.33
CA LYS A 110 16.00 -12.75 -7.54
C LYS A 110 14.79 -13.70 -7.56
N LEU A 111 13.56 -13.18 -7.62
CA LEU A 111 12.38 -14.02 -7.85
C LEU A 111 12.38 -14.65 -9.24
N ALA A 112 12.81 -13.90 -10.26
CA ALA A 112 12.99 -14.43 -11.61
C ALA A 112 13.96 -15.61 -11.61
N GLU A 113 15.07 -15.49 -10.86
CA GLU A 113 16.07 -16.55 -10.74
C GLU A 113 15.51 -17.81 -10.06
N ILE A 114 14.75 -17.66 -8.97
CA ILE A 114 14.05 -18.78 -8.31
C ILE A 114 13.12 -19.52 -9.28
N ILE A 115 12.39 -18.79 -10.14
CA ILE A 115 11.48 -19.38 -11.14
C ILE A 115 12.28 -20.14 -12.22
N ARG A 116 13.41 -19.56 -12.63
CA ARG A 116 14.26 -20.04 -13.74
C ARG A 116 15.06 -21.29 -13.40
N LEU A 117 15.61 -21.35 -12.19
CA LEU A 117 16.47 -22.44 -11.73
C LEU A 117 15.71 -23.77 -11.74
N GLN A 118 16.35 -24.82 -12.27
CA GLN A 118 15.78 -26.18 -12.31
C GLN A 118 16.31 -27.07 -11.18
N ASP A 119 17.56 -26.86 -10.76
CA ASP A 119 18.18 -27.65 -9.71
C ASP A 119 17.65 -27.25 -8.30
N PRO A 120 17.08 -28.17 -7.51
CA PRO A 120 16.54 -27.86 -6.19
C PRO A 120 17.57 -27.28 -5.22
N SER A 121 18.85 -27.66 -5.34
CA SER A 121 19.90 -27.14 -4.46
C SER A 121 20.24 -25.69 -4.80
N ALA A 122 20.31 -25.35 -6.08
CA ALA A 122 20.45 -23.98 -6.55
C ALA A 122 19.27 -23.10 -6.11
N ILE A 123 18.03 -23.62 -6.20
CA ILE A 123 16.85 -22.90 -5.71
C ILE A 123 16.98 -22.61 -4.20
N LYS A 124 17.44 -23.57 -3.39
CA LYS A 124 17.65 -23.35 -1.95
C LYS A 124 18.67 -22.24 -1.67
N ILE A 125 19.78 -22.21 -2.40
CA ILE A 125 20.81 -21.17 -2.26
C ILE A 125 20.22 -19.80 -2.59
N GLU A 126 19.44 -19.72 -3.67
CA GLU A 126 18.82 -18.47 -4.08
C GLU A 126 17.73 -18.01 -3.11
N VAL A 127 16.94 -18.94 -2.56
CA VAL A 127 15.95 -18.65 -1.50
C VAL A 127 16.63 -18.18 -0.22
N ALA A 128 17.72 -18.83 0.20
CA ALA A 128 18.49 -18.41 1.36
C ALA A 128 19.02 -16.99 1.17
N THR A 129 19.61 -16.71 0.01
CA THR A 129 20.06 -15.37 -0.38
C THR A 129 18.88 -14.39 -0.33
N TYR A 130 17.75 -14.73 -0.94
CA TYR A 130 16.58 -13.84 -0.97
C TYR A 130 16.07 -13.47 0.43
N ALA A 131 16.05 -14.43 1.35
CA ALA A 131 15.63 -14.23 2.73
C ALA A 131 16.59 -13.31 3.53
N THR A 132 17.86 -13.18 3.14
CA THR A 132 18.77 -12.21 3.77
C THR A 132 18.45 -10.78 3.34
N TRP A 133 18.03 -10.57 2.08
CA TRP A 133 17.62 -9.26 1.57
C TRP A 133 16.23 -8.85 2.07
N TYR A 134 15.32 -9.82 2.22
CA TYR A 134 13.92 -9.60 2.58
C TYR A 134 13.50 -10.53 3.72
N PRO A 135 13.80 -10.19 4.98
CA PRO A 135 13.53 -11.07 6.13
C PRO A 135 12.03 -11.22 6.44
N ASP A 136 11.17 -10.35 5.91
CA ASP A 136 9.70 -10.53 5.97
C ASP A 136 9.14 -11.45 4.87
N PHE A 137 10.01 -12.04 4.04
CA PHE A 137 9.64 -13.08 3.07
C PHE A 137 9.23 -14.36 3.81
N SER A 138 8.01 -14.84 3.55
CA SER A 138 7.40 -15.91 4.33
C SER A 138 7.33 -17.20 3.52
N LYS A 139 7.11 -18.32 4.21
CA LYS A 139 6.80 -19.60 3.56
C LYS A 139 5.57 -19.52 2.65
N GLY A 140 4.60 -18.66 2.97
CA GLY A 140 3.43 -18.42 2.12
C GLY A 140 3.83 -17.74 0.80
N HIS A 141 4.66 -16.69 0.88
CA HIS A 141 5.20 -16.00 -0.29
C HIS A 141 5.99 -16.96 -1.18
N LEU A 142 6.91 -17.73 -0.58
CA LEU A 142 7.68 -18.75 -1.30
C LEU A 142 6.79 -19.80 -1.95
N SER A 143 5.75 -20.26 -1.28
CA SER A 143 4.82 -21.25 -1.85
C SER A 143 4.11 -20.72 -3.09
N ALA A 144 3.70 -19.45 -3.10
CA ALA A 144 3.07 -18.84 -4.26
C ALA A 144 4.03 -18.74 -5.46
N ILE A 145 5.29 -18.40 -5.21
CA ILE A 145 6.32 -18.31 -6.26
C ILE A 145 6.66 -19.72 -6.81
N LEU A 146 6.84 -20.72 -5.95
CA LEU A 146 7.10 -22.10 -6.39
C LEU A 146 5.91 -22.73 -7.13
N ALA A 147 4.67 -22.28 -6.83
CA ALA A 147 3.49 -22.73 -7.57
C ALA A 147 3.53 -22.32 -9.05
N ILE A 148 4.14 -21.17 -9.37
CA ILE A 148 4.35 -20.72 -10.76
C ILE A 148 5.22 -21.72 -11.53
N LYS A 149 6.24 -22.27 -10.86
CA LYS A 149 7.18 -23.21 -11.46
C LYS A 149 6.54 -24.56 -11.80
N GLY A 150 5.58 -25.05 -11.03
CA GLY A 150 4.71 -26.17 -11.42
C GLY A 150 5.33 -27.56 -11.70
N ASN A 151 6.66 -27.69 -11.80
CA ASN A 151 7.38 -28.93 -12.14
C ASN A 151 8.19 -29.52 -10.97
N LEU A 152 8.03 -28.99 -9.76
CA LEU A 152 8.62 -29.52 -8.53
C LEU A 152 7.69 -30.53 -7.86
N SER A 153 8.25 -31.61 -7.33
CA SER A 153 7.54 -32.56 -6.48
C SER A 153 7.19 -31.95 -5.12
N SER A 154 6.24 -32.58 -4.42
CA SER A 154 5.83 -32.13 -3.08
C SER A 154 6.99 -32.17 -2.07
N SER A 155 7.88 -33.16 -2.16
CA SER A 155 9.06 -33.29 -1.29
C SER A 155 10.07 -32.18 -1.56
N GLU A 156 10.32 -31.83 -2.82
CA GLU A 156 11.20 -30.72 -3.19
C GLU A 156 10.65 -29.39 -2.67
N VAL A 157 9.36 -29.11 -2.88
CA VAL A 157 8.72 -27.89 -2.36
C VAL A 157 8.84 -27.80 -0.83
N LYS A 158 8.58 -28.89 -0.11
CA LYS A 158 8.75 -28.94 1.35
C LYS A 158 10.22 -28.68 1.75
N SER A 159 11.16 -29.31 1.06
CA SER A 159 12.59 -29.16 1.35
C SER A 159 13.09 -27.74 1.07
N ILE A 160 12.66 -27.10 -0.01
CA ILE A 160 13.00 -25.71 -0.32
C ILE A 160 12.41 -24.76 0.73
N ARG A 161 11.14 -24.97 1.12
CA ARG A 161 10.49 -24.15 2.15
C ARG A 161 11.16 -24.23 3.52
N SER A 162 11.84 -25.33 3.83
CA SER A 162 12.54 -25.50 5.11
C SER A 162 13.75 -24.56 5.27
N ILE A 163 14.24 -23.96 4.19
CA ILE A 163 15.29 -22.92 4.26
C ILE A 163 14.86 -21.73 5.11
N LEU A 164 13.56 -21.41 5.12
CA LEU A 164 13.00 -20.31 5.92
C LEU A 164 12.71 -20.69 7.38
N ASP A 165 13.01 -21.93 7.81
CA ASP A 165 12.91 -22.32 9.23
C ASP A 165 14.09 -21.83 10.06
N VAL A 166 15.22 -21.56 9.41
CA VAL A 166 16.39 -21.00 10.08
C VAL A 166 16.07 -19.54 10.38
N SER A 167 15.79 -19.25 11.66
CA SER A 167 15.50 -17.88 12.12
C SER A 167 16.66 -16.98 11.74
N THR A 168 16.43 -16.08 10.78
CA THR A 168 17.34 -14.96 10.54
C THR A 168 17.30 -14.11 11.80
N GLY A 169 18.43 -14.07 12.51
CA GLY A 169 18.54 -13.41 13.80
C GLY A 169 18.02 -11.98 13.78
N THR A 170 17.54 -11.53 14.94
CA THR A 170 17.08 -10.17 15.22
C THR A 170 18.00 -9.14 14.56
N HIS A 171 17.54 -8.56 13.45
CA HIS A 171 18.25 -7.51 12.75
C HIS A 171 17.45 -6.21 12.85
N GLU A 172 18.19 -5.11 12.82
CA GLU A 172 17.79 -3.70 12.71
C GLU A 172 16.44 -3.47 12.00
N PRO A 173 15.72 -2.37 12.30
CA PRO A 173 14.50 -2.02 11.59
C PRO A 173 14.72 -2.06 10.08
N PHE A 174 14.16 -3.09 9.44
CA PHE A 174 14.24 -3.30 8.00
C PHE A 174 12.99 -2.70 7.34
N LYS A 175 13.15 -2.20 6.12
CA LYS A 175 12.02 -1.73 5.32
C LYS A 175 11.18 -2.93 4.89
N SER A 176 9.90 -2.89 5.24
CA SER A 176 8.91 -3.92 4.94
C SER A 176 8.52 -3.95 3.46
N LEU A 177 8.60 -5.11 2.82
CA LEU A 177 8.07 -5.36 1.47
C LEU A 177 6.98 -6.42 1.51
N PHE A 178 7.30 -7.61 2.01
CA PHE A 178 6.43 -8.77 2.00
C PHE A 178 5.36 -8.75 3.08
N SER A 179 5.59 -8.05 4.19
CA SER A 179 4.57 -7.79 5.19
C SER A 179 3.39 -6.95 4.64
N LEU A 180 3.57 -6.27 3.50
CA LEU A 180 2.53 -5.54 2.78
C LEU A 180 1.83 -6.38 1.69
N ILE A 181 2.27 -7.63 1.48
CA ILE A 181 1.78 -8.53 0.45
C ILE A 181 0.95 -9.63 1.11
N LYS A 182 -0.32 -9.74 0.70
CA LYS A 182 -1.18 -10.84 1.12
C LYS A 182 -1.20 -11.91 0.04
N VAL A 183 -0.68 -13.08 0.36
CA VAL A 183 -0.80 -14.29 -0.46
C VAL A 183 -2.07 -15.04 -0.05
N GLY A 184 -2.97 -15.24 -1.00
CA GLY A 184 -4.26 -15.91 -0.83
C GLY A 184 -4.20 -17.42 -1.03
#